data_AF-A0A7S7TUN4-F1
#
_entry.id   AF-A0A7S7TUN4-F1
#
_cell.length_a   1.000
_cell.length_b   1.000
_cell.length_c   1.000
_cell.angle_alpha   90.00
_cell.angle_beta   90.00
_cell.angle_gamma   90.00
#
_symmetry.space_group_name_H-M   'P 1'
#
loop_
_entity.id
_entity.type
_entity.pdbx_description
1 polymer ?
#
loop_
_entity_poly.entity_id
_entity_poly.type
_entity_poly.pdbx_seq_one_letter_code
_entity_poly.pdbx_strand_id
1 'polypeptide(L)' 'MAEIEVYTTRYERQHGHAPAGRRFWLFTFVSETGAILYEFKPGEQLIYPVALERAKAAAEQRKAFRIIVEP' A
#
# COMPACT_ATOMS: atom_id res chain seq x y z
N MET A 1 1.06 15.73 10.90
CA MET A 1 0.38 14.49 10.47
C MET A 1 1.44 13.40 10.52
N ALA A 2 1.15 12.26 11.15
CA ALA A 2 2.11 11.16 11.19
C ALA A 2 2.36 10.68 9.75
N GLU A 3 3.62 10.57 9.36
CA GLU A 3 3.99 10.08 8.04
C GLU A 3 3.62 8.60 7.95
N ILE A 4 2.76 8.23 6.99
CA ILE A 4 2.32 6.84 6.82
C ILE A 4 3.49 6.03 6.29
N GLU A 5 3.91 5.01 7.05
CA GLU A 5 5.00 4.14 6.62
C GLU A 5 4.55 3.23 5.46
N VAL A 6 5.38 3.10 4.42
CA VAL A 6 5.10 2.24 3.27
C VAL A 6 6.10 1.09 3.23
N TYR A 7 5.59 -0.14 3.30
CA TYR A 7 6.39 -1.37 3.31
C TYR A 7 6.26 -2.11 1.99
N THR A 8 7.35 -2.13 1.23
CA THR A 8 7.47 -2.82 -0.07
C THR A 8 8.19 -4.16 0.04
N THR A 9 8.76 -4.50 1.20
CA THR A 9 9.62 -5.68 1.39
C THR A 9 8.95 -7.00 1.00
N ARG A 10 7.64 -7.16 1.26
CA ARG A 10 6.91 -8.38 0.89
C ARG A 10 6.83 -8.55 -0.63
N TYR A 11 6.47 -7.47 -1.33
CA TYR A 11 6.46 -7.42 -2.78
C TYR A 11 7.85 -7.70 -3.37
N GLU A 12 8.88 -7.03 -2.87
CA GLU A 12 10.26 -7.17 -3.36
C GLU A 12 10.81 -8.59 -3.19
N ARG A 13 10.52 -9.25 -2.06
CA ARG A 13 10.91 -10.64 -1.84
C ARG A 13 10.30 -11.60 -2.85
N GLN A 14 9.07 -11.33 -3.31
CA GLN A 14 8.38 -12.21 -4.25
C GLN A 14 8.75 -11.93 -5.70
N HIS A 15 8.87 -10.66 -6.09
CA HIS A 15 9.11 -10.26 -7.48
C HIS A 15 10.59 -10.02 -7.80
N GLY A 16 11.47 -9.96 -6.79
CA GLY A 16 12.90 -9.71 -6.96
C GLY A 16 13.25 -8.26 -7.34
N HIS A 17 12.28 -7.35 -7.33
CA HIS A 17 12.44 -5.95 -7.67
C HIS A 17 11.43 -5.06 -6.92
N ALA A 18 11.73 -3.76 -6.82
CA ALA A 18 10.83 -2.78 -6.21
C ALA A 18 9.48 -2.67 -6.97
N PRO A 19 8.37 -2.31 -6.31
CA PRO A 19 7.09 -2.06 -6.96
C PRO A 19 7.24 -1.05 -8.10
N ALA A 20 6.95 -1.50 -9.32
CA ALA A 20 7.10 -0.69 -10.52
C ALA A 20 6.13 -1.15 -11.62
N GLY A 21 5.91 -0.26 -12.58
CA GLY A 21 5.05 -0.51 -13.73
C GLY A 21 3.56 -0.37 -13.43
N ARG A 22 2.75 -0.71 -14.44
CA ARG A 22 1.29 -0.62 -14.42
C ARG A 22 0.67 -1.99 -14.12
N ARG A 23 -0.07 -2.10 -13.01
CA ARG A 23 -0.64 -3.36 -12.50
C ARG A 23 -1.91 -3.10 -11.70
N PHE A 24 -2.65 -4.16 -11.39
CA PHE A 24 -3.63 -4.13 -10.31
C PHE A 24 -2.88 -4.24 -8.98
N TRP A 25 -2.85 -3.13 -8.23
CA TRP A 25 -2.13 -3.08 -6.96
C TRP A 25 -3.05 -3.49 -5.80
N LEU A 26 -2.47 -4.17 -4.81
CA LEU A 26 -3.12 -4.47 -3.54
C LEU A 26 -2.29 -3.87 -2.41
N PHE A 27 -2.98 -3.17 -1.52
CA PHE A 27 -2.39 -2.53 -0.35
C PHE A 27 -3.13 -2.97 0.91
N THR A 28 -2.39 -3.35 1.95
CA THR A 28 -2.95 -3.66 3.26
C THR A 28 -2.67 -2.51 4.22
N PHE A 29 -3.70 -1.96 4.84
CA PHE A 29 -3.59 -0.89 5.83
C PHE A 29 -3.53 -1.49 7.23
N VAL A 30 -2.59 -1.00 8.02
CA VAL A 30 -2.28 -1.54 9.34
C VAL A 30 -2.33 -0.41 10.36
N SER A 31 -2.92 -0.68 11.54
CA SER A 31 -2.93 0.24 12.68
C SER A 31 -1.54 0.36 13.31
N GLU A 32 -1.39 1.32 14.21
CA GLU A 32 -0.16 1.48 15.02
C GLU A 32 0.15 0.23 15.86
N THR A 33 -0.87 -0.49 16.30
CA THR A 33 -0.74 -1.75 17.05
C THR A 33 -0.39 -2.96 16.19
N GLY A 34 -0.28 -2.80 14.86
CA GLY A 34 0.00 -3.89 13.94
C GLY A 34 -1.22 -4.69 13.49
N ALA A 35 -2.44 -4.27 13.84
CA ALA A 35 -3.66 -4.94 13.39
C ALA A 35 -4.03 -4.53 11.96
N ILE A 36 -4.49 -5.49 11.15
CA ILE A 36 -4.99 -5.19 9.80
C ILE A 36 -6.31 -4.44 9.91
N LEU A 37 -6.38 -3.26 9.31
CA LEU A 37 -7.57 -2.41 9.30
C LEU A 37 -8.39 -2.62 8.03
N TYR A 38 -7.74 -2.66 6.88
CA TYR A 38 -8.42 -2.63 5.59
C TYR A 38 -7.51 -3.07 4.44
N GLU A 39 -8.09 -3.69 3.41
CA GLU A 39 -7.42 -3.96 2.14
C GLU A 39 -7.92 -3.00 1.06
N PHE A 40 -6.99 -2.29 0.42
CA PHE A 40 -7.29 -1.33 -0.63
C PHE A 40 -6.80 -1.84 -1.99
N LYS A 41 -7.73 -1.89 -2.94
CA LYS A 41 -7.50 -2.25 -4.35
C LYS A 41 -8.04 -1.12 -5.22
N PRO A 42 -7.20 -0.34 -5.91
CA PRO A 42 -7.67 0.54 -6.97
C PRO A 42 -8.27 -0.38 -8.04
N GLY A 43 -9.58 -0.27 -8.31
CA GLY A 43 -10.31 -1.16 -9.23
C GLY A 43 -9.88 -1.07 -10.71
N GLU A 44 -8.69 -0.56 -10.99
CA GLU A 44 -8.11 -0.36 -12.32
C GLU A 44 -6.59 -0.56 -12.27
N GLN A 45 -5.97 -0.80 -13.42
CA GLN A 45 -4.52 -0.90 -13.49
C GLN A 45 -3.88 0.49 -13.47
N LEU A 46 -3.06 0.75 -12.44
CA LEU A 46 -2.36 2.01 -12.24
C LEU A 46 -0.86 1.78 -12.21
N ILE A 47 -0.10 2.82 -12.55
CA ILE A 47 1.33 2.84 -12.25
C ILE A 47 1.53 2.94 -10.73
N TYR A 48 2.57 2.29 -10.20
CA TYR A 48 2.81 2.22 -8.75
C TYR A 48 2.71 3.58 -8.02
N PRO A 49 3.32 4.69 -8.50
CA PRO A 49 3.23 5.97 -7.80
C PRO A 49 1.78 6.47 -7.65
N VAL A 50 0.98 6.37 -8.71
CA VAL A 50 -0.44 6.79 -8.70
C VAL A 50 -1.28 5.89 -7.82
N ALA A 51 -1.01 4.58 -7.85
CA ALA A 51 -1.66 3.62 -6.97
C ALA A 51 -1.35 3.90 -5.49
N LEU A 52 -0.09 4.22 -5.19
CA LEU A 52 0.38 4.54 -3.85
C LEU A 52 -0.22 5.85 -3.32
N GLU A 53 -0.33 6.88 -4.14
CA GLU A 53 -0.98 8.14 -3.74
C GLU A 53 -2.45 7.92 -3.34
N ARG A 54 -3.19 7.14 -4.14
CA ARG A 54 -4.57 6.77 -3.80
C ARG A 54 -4.65 5.93 -2.53
N ALA A 55 -3.71 5.00 -2.35
CA ALA A 55 -3.62 4.20 -1.14
C ALA A 55 -3.32 5.06 0.09
N LYS A 56 -2.42 6.04 -0.01
CA LYS A 56 -2.12 7.01 1.06
C LYS A 56 -3.34 7.83 1.44
N ALA A 57 -4.06 8.39 0.45
CA ALA A 57 -5.28 9.16 0.72
C ALA A 57 -6.34 8.30 1.44
N ALA A 58 -6.52 7.04 1.05
CA ALA A 58 -7.44 6.12 1.71
C ALA A 58 -6.94 5.71 3.11
N ALA A 59 -5.64 5.51 3.29
CA ALA A 59 -5.02 5.19 4.57
C ALA A 59 -5.15 6.33 5.58
N GLU A 60 -4.99 7.58 5.15
CA GLU A 60 -5.21 8.77 6.00
C GLU A 60 -6.66 8.84 6.51
N GLN A 61 -7.65 8.64 5.63
CA GLN A 61 -9.06 8.61 6.02
C GLN A 61 -9.36 7.51 7.05
N ARG A 62 -8.65 6.39 6.96
CA ARG A 62 -8.78 5.24 7.86
C ARG A 62 -7.89 5.34 9.10
N LYS A 63 -7.11 6.41 9.25
CA LYS A 63 -6.11 6.60 10.32
C LYS A 63 -5.15 5.41 10.42
N ALA A 64 -4.77 4.86 9.27
CA ALA A 64 -3.79 3.79 9.21
C ALA A 64 -2.40 4.35 9.53
N PHE A 65 -1.60 3.55 10.21
CA PHE A 65 -0.22 3.89 10.56
C PHE A 65 0.74 3.45 9.45
N ARG A 66 0.42 2.33 8.80
CA ARG A 66 1.28 1.69 7.81
C ARG A 66 0.48 1.14 6.63
N ILE A 67 1.10 1.18 5.46
CA ILE A 67 0.66 0.53 4.23
C ILE A 67 1.65 -0.57 3.87
N ILE A 68 1.17 -1.78 3.63
CA ILE A 68 1.95 -2.89 3.08
C ILE A 68 1.57 -3.06 1.62
N VAL A 69 2.55 -3.08 0.73
CA VAL A 69 2.35 -3.40 -0.69
C VAL A 69 2.36 -4.91 -0.82
N GLU A 70 1.21 -5.46 -1.21
CA GLU A 70 1.04 -6.88 -1.43
C GLU A 70 1.49 -7.28 -2.85
N PRO A 71 2.02 -8.50 -3.00
CA PRO A 71 2.55 -9.02 -4.26
C PRO A 71 1.49 -9.39 -5.31
#